data_AF-A0AAN8FHJ9-F1
#
_entry.id   AF-A0AAN8FHJ9-F1
#
_cell.length_a   1.000
_cell.length_b   1.000
_cell.length_c   1.000
_cell.angle_alpha   90.00
_cell.angle_beta   90.00
_cell.angle_gamma   90.00
#
_symmetry.space_group_name_H-M   'P 1'
#
loop_
_entity.id
_entity.type
_entity.pdbx_description
1 polymer ?
#
loop_
_entity_poly.entity_id
_entity_poly.type
_entity_poly.pdbx_seq_one_letter_code
_entity_poly.pdbx_strand_id
1 'polypeptide(L)'
;MAAPILFSLLHTVTRLIDHPIYPWHDSEMFVPGNCRSVAKQMLRVTLHQISSEGATKPSRSEVESAIIVMCHVLKVQNFSAFKSAVSLVDAFCKWIAEALHECPVKLESLLTICTACNRALIRERDKQSVSRAVVAEMIQAIKFKCPMHEANFITIANLILQDAGEDIEMNLQDDQFNTAASEAVRPFLFEILDFIADLHVKLAEAIAVEMSRSNARDCRTVIRFIPWLMSPPSVTQAAPGAFADSVTNVRVLSWLLLGALHANHGCLPVPIECSQHMADYIHFVLAGFADQSKQSVVHMSALFHAFHLCQLWTVYCERAAVFR
;
A
#
# COMPACT_ATOMS: atom_id res chain seq x y z
N MET A 1 -29.04 -14.12 13.54
CA MET A 1 -28.82 -15.13 14.59
C MET A 1 -27.99 -16.36 14.15
N ALA A 2 -27.77 -16.62 12.85
CA ALA A 2 -26.96 -17.77 12.39
C ALA A 2 -25.44 -17.49 12.20
N ALA A 3 -25.03 -16.22 12.05
CA ALA A 3 -23.63 -15.85 11.79
C ALA A 3 -22.63 -16.30 12.89
N PRO A 4 -22.90 -16.14 14.21
CA PRO A 4 -21.96 -16.56 15.25
C PRO A 4 -21.70 -18.07 15.25
N ILE A 5 -22.72 -18.86 14.90
CA ILE A 5 -22.63 -20.32 14.79
C ILE A 5 -21.80 -20.70 13.56
N LEU A 6 -22.00 -19.98 12.44
CA LEU A 6 -21.22 -20.19 11.22
C LEU A 6 -19.73 -19.95 11.47
N PHE A 7 -19.35 -18.82 12.08
CA PHE A 7 -17.94 -18.53 12.37
C PHE A 7 -17.34 -19.50 13.40
N SER A 8 -18.10 -19.92 14.41
CA SER A 8 -17.67 -20.96 15.36
C SER A 8 -17.44 -22.31 14.68
N LEU A 9 -18.30 -22.65 13.71
CA LEU A 9 -18.20 -23.87 12.93
C LEU A 9 -17.00 -23.82 11.97
N LEU A 10 -16.82 -22.71 11.24
CA LEU A 10 -15.65 -22.46 10.39
C LEU A 10 -14.35 -22.51 11.22
N HIS A 11 -14.30 -21.89 12.39
CA HIS A 11 -13.14 -21.94 13.28
C HIS A 11 -12.85 -23.37 13.75
N THR A 12 -13.87 -24.14 14.14
CA THR A 12 -13.71 -25.53 14.58
C THR A 12 -13.20 -26.42 13.45
N VAL A 13 -13.72 -26.21 12.25
CA VAL A 13 -13.30 -26.89 11.02
C VAL A 13 -11.87 -26.52 10.64
N THR A 14 -11.45 -25.30 10.94
CA THR A 14 -10.06 -24.84 10.76
C THR A 14 -9.12 -25.52 11.76
N ARG A 15 -9.51 -25.64 13.04
CA ARG A 15 -8.72 -26.41 14.04
C ARG A 15 -8.55 -27.88 13.66
N LEU A 16 -9.57 -28.47 13.03
CA LEU A 16 -9.51 -29.84 12.50
C LEU A 16 -8.55 -29.96 11.30
N ILE A 17 -8.34 -28.88 10.56
CA ILE A 17 -7.34 -28.80 9.51
C ILE A 17 -5.93 -28.68 10.12
N ASP A 18 -5.74 -27.90 11.19
CA ASP A 18 -4.41 -27.64 11.76
C ASP A 18 -3.86 -28.78 12.61
N HIS A 19 -4.72 -29.46 13.37
CA HIS A 19 -4.31 -30.55 14.24
C HIS A 19 -4.71 -31.90 13.64
N PRO A 20 -3.76 -32.64 13.04
CA PRO A 20 -4.05 -33.97 12.52
C PRO A 20 -4.51 -34.88 13.67
N ILE A 21 -5.76 -35.29 13.64
CA ILE A 21 -6.35 -36.20 14.65
C ILE A 21 -5.66 -37.58 14.65
N TYR A 22 -5.05 -37.94 13.52
CA TYR A 22 -4.40 -39.24 13.33
C TYR A 22 -3.02 -39.09 12.70
N PRO A 23 -2.02 -39.92 13.07
CA PRO A 23 -0.64 -39.81 12.60
C PRO A 23 -0.47 -39.94 11.07
N TRP A 24 -1.36 -40.65 10.39
CA TRP A 24 -1.31 -40.80 8.93
C TRP A 24 -1.79 -39.56 8.17
N HIS A 25 -2.38 -38.56 8.83
CA HIS A 25 -2.77 -37.30 8.20
C HIS A 25 -1.59 -36.37 7.87
N ASP A 26 -0.39 -36.68 8.37
CA ASP A 26 0.89 -36.04 8.00
C ASP A 26 1.63 -36.79 6.89
N SER A 27 1.12 -37.94 6.46
CA SER A 27 1.66 -38.68 5.32
C SER A 27 1.18 -38.06 4.00
N GLU A 28 2.02 -38.04 2.97
CA GLU A 28 1.69 -37.59 1.59
C GLU A 28 0.60 -38.46 0.90
N MET A 29 0.04 -39.44 1.62
CA MET A 29 -0.94 -40.37 1.09
C MET A 29 -2.32 -39.70 0.98
N PHE A 30 -2.75 -39.39 -0.25
CA PHE A 30 -4.11 -38.89 -0.52
C PHE A 30 -5.14 -39.99 -0.28
N VAL A 31 -5.98 -39.82 0.75
CA VAL A 31 -7.13 -40.69 1.02
C VAL A 31 -8.43 -40.01 0.56
N PRO A 32 -9.19 -40.60 -0.39
CA PRO A 32 -10.51 -40.11 -0.76
C PRO A 32 -11.45 -40.05 0.45
N GLY A 33 -12.15 -38.93 0.65
CA GLY A 33 -13.04 -38.75 1.80
C GLY A 33 -12.36 -38.40 3.13
N ASN A 34 -11.07 -38.03 3.12
CA ASN A 34 -10.43 -37.61 4.37
C ASN A 34 -11.10 -36.35 4.97
N CYS A 35 -11.23 -36.36 6.30
CA CYS A 35 -11.94 -35.31 7.04
C CYS A 35 -11.33 -33.91 6.88
N ARG A 36 -10.01 -33.78 6.67
CA ARG A 36 -9.35 -32.48 6.37
C ARG A 36 -9.76 -31.95 4.99
N SER A 37 -9.86 -32.79 3.98
CA SER A 37 -10.29 -32.41 2.63
C SER A 37 -11.77 -32.02 2.60
N VAL A 38 -12.61 -32.72 3.37
CA VAL A 38 -14.03 -32.38 3.53
C VAL A 38 -14.19 -31.07 4.30
N ALA A 39 -13.45 -30.89 5.40
CA ALA A 39 -13.38 -29.64 6.13
C ALA A 39 -12.99 -28.46 5.23
N LYS A 40 -11.92 -28.62 4.42
CA LYS A 40 -11.47 -27.62 3.44
C LYS A 40 -12.51 -27.32 2.37
N GLN A 41 -13.18 -28.35 1.85
CA GLN A 41 -14.23 -28.16 0.84
C GLN A 41 -15.45 -27.45 1.42
N MET A 42 -15.80 -27.71 2.68
CA MET A 42 -16.86 -26.99 3.38
C MET A 42 -16.50 -25.51 3.54
N LEU A 43 -15.27 -25.18 3.98
CA LEU A 43 -14.78 -23.80 4.05
C LEU A 43 -14.89 -23.10 2.70
N ARG A 44 -14.46 -23.76 1.61
CA ARG A 44 -14.53 -23.23 0.25
C ARG A 44 -15.96 -22.91 -0.18
N VAL A 45 -16.92 -23.80 0.08
CA VAL A 45 -18.33 -23.61 -0.32
C VAL A 45 -18.97 -22.50 0.51
N THR A 46 -18.73 -22.46 1.82
CA THR A 46 -19.29 -21.43 2.70
C THR A 46 -18.74 -20.05 2.35
N LEU A 47 -17.44 -19.91 2.09
CA LEU A 47 -16.84 -18.65 1.64
C LEU A 47 -17.39 -18.19 0.30
N HIS A 48 -17.64 -19.13 -0.62
CA HIS A 48 -18.24 -18.80 -1.92
C HIS A 48 -19.67 -18.26 -1.79
N GLN A 49 -20.45 -18.78 -0.83
CA GLN A 49 -21.84 -18.35 -0.58
C GLN A 49 -21.94 -17.01 0.16
N ILE A 50 -20.98 -16.69 1.03
CA ILE A 50 -20.90 -15.37 1.71
C ILE A 50 -20.75 -14.23 0.69
N SER A 51 -20.13 -14.48 -0.48
CA SER A 51 -20.03 -13.50 -1.56
C SER A 51 -21.36 -13.19 -2.27
N SER A 52 -22.44 -13.95 -2.04
CA SER A 52 -23.69 -13.83 -2.80
C SER A 52 -24.87 -13.22 -2.05
N GLU A 53 -24.80 -13.07 -0.72
CA GLU A 53 -25.89 -12.48 0.06
C GLU A 53 -25.48 -11.10 0.57
N GLY A 54 -26.22 -10.07 0.12
CA GLY A 54 -26.11 -8.72 0.64
C GLY A 54 -26.47 -8.70 2.12
N ALA A 55 -25.46 -8.73 2.97
CA ALA A 55 -25.60 -8.73 4.42
C ALA A 55 -24.76 -7.62 5.05
N THR A 56 -25.28 -7.14 6.17
CA THR A 56 -24.70 -6.22 7.17
C THR A 56 -23.18 -6.11 7.17
N LYS A 57 -22.66 -4.87 7.30
CA LYS A 57 -21.24 -4.53 7.43
C LYS A 57 -20.50 -5.56 8.29
N PRO A 58 -19.44 -6.21 7.78
CA PRO A 58 -18.75 -7.26 8.52
C PRO A 58 -18.10 -6.68 9.77
N SER A 59 -18.31 -7.32 10.91
CA SER A 59 -17.63 -6.97 12.15
C SER A 59 -16.15 -7.36 12.08
N ARG A 60 -15.32 -6.70 12.90
CA ARG A 60 -13.87 -6.97 12.96
C ARG A 60 -13.54 -8.44 13.19
N SER A 61 -14.28 -9.12 14.06
CA SER A 61 -14.10 -10.56 14.33
C SER A 61 -14.41 -11.42 13.11
N GLU A 62 -15.38 -11.04 12.29
CA GLU A 62 -15.75 -11.77 11.08
C GLU A 62 -14.68 -11.58 10.00
N VAL A 63 -14.15 -10.37 9.87
CA VAL A 63 -13.03 -10.08 8.97
C VAL A 63 -11.78 -10.87 9.36
N GLU A 64 -11.40 -10.82 10.64
CA GLU A 64 -10.27 -11.58 11.17
C GLU A 64 -10.46 -13.09 10.95
N SER A 65 -11.66 -13.62 11.24
CA SER A 65 -11.97 -15.04 11.05
C SER A 65 -11.90 -15.47 9.58
N ALA A 66 -12.44 -14.68 8.66
CA ALA A 66 -12.40 -14.98 7.23
C ALA A 66 -10.97 -14.96 6.67
N ILE A 67 -10.15 -13.99 7.10
CA ILE A 67 -8.73 -13.95 6.75
C ILE A 67 -8.00 -15.19 7.28
N ILE A 68 -8.22 -15.55 8.55
CA ILE A 68 -7.63 -16.76 9.15
C ILE A 68 -8.03 -18.00 8.34
N VAL A 69 -9.32 -18.19 8.06
CA VAL A 69 -9.82 -19.33 7.27
C VAL A 69 -9.16 -19.37 5.90
N MET A 70 -9.10 -18.24 5.19
CA MET A 70 -8.49 -18.18 3.87
C MET A 70 -6.99 -18.47 3.91
N CYS A 71 -6.26 -18.02 4.93
CA CYS A 71 -4.85 -18.37 5.13
C CYS A 71 -4.65 -19.89 5.22
N HIS A 72 -5.54 -20.61 5.91
CA HIS A 72 -5.46 -22.07 6.01
C HIS A 72 -5.82 -22.76 4.69
N VAL A 73 -6.80 -22.22 3.95
CA VAL A 73 -7.17 -22.71 2.62
C VAL A 73 -6.01 -22.56 1.63
N LEU A 74 -5.27 -21.45 1.67
CA LEU A 74 -4.11 -21.20 0.81
C LEU A 74 -2.93 -22.12 1.15
N LYS A 75 -2.77 -22.52 2.42
CA LYS A 75 -1.73 -23.46 2.87
C LYS A 75 -2.05 -24.94 2.57
N VAL A 76 -3.17 -25.23 1.90
CA VAL A 76 -3.51 -26.60 1.50
C VAL A 76 -2.49 -27.11 0.49
N GLN A 77 -1.93 -28.30 0.74
CA GLN A 77 -1.02 -28.96 -0.19
C GLN A 77 -1.63 -29.04 -1.60
N ASN A 78 -0.85 -28.65 -2.60
CA ASN A 78 -1.28 -28.57 -4.00
C ASN A 78 -2.51 -27.67 -4.24
N PHE A 79 -2.70 -26.61 -3.46
CA PHE A 79 -3.80 -25.64 -3.65
C PHE A 79 -3.89 -25.15 -5.10
N SER A 80 -2.76 -24.78 -5.72
CA SER A 80 -2.69 -24.31 -7.10
C SER A 80 -3.16 -25.33 -8.15
N ALA A 81 -3.21 -26.62 -7.82
CA ALA A 81 -3.70 -27.67 -8.71
C ALA A 81 -5.23 -27.77 -8.73
N PHE A 82 -5.92 -27.13 -7.78
CA PHE A 82 -7.39 -27.12 -7.79
C PHE A 82 -7.90 -26.30 -8.97
N LYS A 83 -8.84 -26.87 -9.74
CA LYS A 83 -9.46 -26.22 -10.91
C LYS A 83 -10.03 -24.83 -10.62
N SER A 84 -10.40 -24.57 -9.36
CA SER A 84 -11.00 -23.32 -8.90
C SER A 84 -10.11 -22.49 -7.98
N ALA A 85 -8.81 -22.79 -7.89
CA ALA A 85 -7.89 -22.10 -6.96
C ALA A 85 -7.91 -20.59 -7.20
N VAL A 86 -7.63 -20.19 -8.44
CA VAL A 86 -7.60 -18.77 -8.86
C VAL A 86 -8.95 -18.09 -8.65
N SER A 87 -10.06 -18.73 -9.08
CA SER A 87 -11.40 -18.15 -8.89
C SER A 87 -11.79 -17.96 -7.42
N LEU A 88 -11.27 -18.81 -6.52
CA LEU A 88 -11.50 -18.66 -5.09
C LEU A 88 -10.72 -17.47 -4.53
N VAL A 89 -9.46 -17.31 -4.94
CA VAL A 89 -8.65 -16.15 -4.57
C VAL A 89 -9.29 -14.87 -5.13
N ASP A 90 -9.73 -14.86 -6.38
CA ASP A 90 -10.39 -13.70 -6.98
C ASP A 90 -11.68 -13.30 -6.24
N ALA A 91 -12.49 -14.27 -5.81
CA ALA A 91 -13.67 -14.01 -5.00
C ALA A 91 -13.29 -13.42 -3.64
N PHE A 92 -12.25 -13.95 -3.01
CA PHE A 92 -11.73 -13.42 -1.75
C PHE A 92 -11.14 -12.01 -1.92
N CYS A 93 -10.47 -11.71 -3.03
CA CYS A 93 -9.94 -10.39 -3.34
C CYS A 93 -11.05 -9.33 -3.43
N LYS A 94 -12.20 -9.66 -4.03
CA LYS A 94 -13.36 -8.75 -4.09
C LYS A 94 -13.95 -8.53 -2.70
N TRP A 95 -14.10 -9.61 -1.95
CA TRP A 95 -14.64 -9.55 -0.59
C TRP A 95 -13.73 -8.74 0.37
N ILE A 96 -12.40 -8.92 0.31
CA ILE A 96 -11.48 -8.17 1.17
C ILE A 96 -11.43 -6.69 0.77
N ALA A 97 -11.53 -6.36 -0.53
CA ALA A 97 -11.65 -4.98 -1.00
C ALA A 97 -12.87 -4.28 -0.39
N GLU A 98 -14.04 -4.92 -0.43
CA GLU A 98 -15.26 -4.41 0.23
C GLU A 98 -15.09 -4.30 1.77
N ALA A 99 -14.42 -5.28 2.39
CA ALA A 99 -14.18 -5.27 3.84
C ALA A 99 -13.28 -4.09 4.28
N LEU A 100 -12.32 -3.66 3.44
CA LEU A 100 -11.45 -2.52 3.72
C LEU A 100 -12.20 -1.19 3.80
N HIS A 101 -13.39 -1.09 3.20
CA HIS A 101 -14.22 0.11 3.27
C HIS A 101 -14.90 0.29 4.62
N GLU A 102 -15.28 -0.83 5.24
CA GLU A 102 -16.18 -0.80 6.39
C GLU A 102 -15.49 -1.14 7.72
N CYS A 103 -14.35 -1.83 7.67
CA CYS A 103 -13.71 -2.39 8.85
C CYS A 103 -12.19 -2.15 8.87
N PRO A 104 -11.60 -1.77 10.02
CA PRO A 104 -10.15 -1.71 10.14
C PRO A 104 -9.56 -3.12 10.14
N VAL A 105 -8.58 -3.35 9.27
CA VAL A 105 -7.85 -4.62 9.17
C VAL A 105 -6.47 -4.46 9.82
N LYS A 106 -6.08 -5.44 10.64
CA LYS A 106 -4.76 -5.46 11.27
C LYS A 106 -3.67 -5.69 10.23
N LEU A 107 -2.52 -5.05 10.41
CA LEU A 107 -1.34 -5.24 9.57
C LEU A 107 -0.91 -6.72 9.51
N GLU A 108 -0.85 -7.40 10.66
CA GLU A 108 -0.54 -8.83 10.75
C GLU A 108 -1.43 -9.70 9.85
N SER A 109 -2.72 -9.38 9.79
CA SER A 109 -3.69 -10.12 8.98
C SER A 109 -3.41 -9.94 7.49
N LEU A 110 -3.10 -8.71 7.04
CA LEU A 110 -2.71 -8.44 5.65
C LEU A 110 -1.36 -9.09 5.30
N LEU A 111 -0.35 -8.97 6.16
CA LEU A 111 0.94 -9.61 5.98
C LEU A 111 0.80 -11.13 5.79
N THR A 112 0.01 -11.76 6.65
CA THR A 112 -0.19 -13.22 6.65
C THR A 112 -0.92 -13.68 5.39
N ILE A 113 -2.02 -13.02 5.00
CA ILE A 113 -2.82 -13.45 3.86
C ILE A 113 -2.14 -13.21 2.52
N CYS A 114 -1.46 -12.06 2.36
CA CYS A 114 -0.70 -11.74 1.16
C CYS A 114 0.46 -12.74 0.99
N THR A 115 1.21 -13.01 2.06
CA THR A 115 2.30 -14.00 2.04
C THR A 115 1.78 -15.42 1.76
N ALA A 116 0.64 -15.81 2.36
CA ALA A 116 0.02 -17.11 2.11
C ALA A 116 -0.41 -17.24 0.64
N CYS A 117 -0.96 -16.19 0.04
CA CYS A 117 -1.36 -16.18 -1.37
C CYS A 117 -0.14 -16.32 -2.30
N ASN A 118 0.92 -15.56 -2.03
CA ASN A 118 2.17 -15.63 -2.79
C ASN A 118 2.81 -17.02 -2.75
N ARG A 119 2.70 -17.75 -1.64
CA ARG A 119 3.21 -19.13 -1.50
C ARG A 119 2.28 -20.19 -2.11
N ALA A 120 0.98 -19.94 -2.14
CA ALA A 120 -0.02 -20.92 -2.57
C ALA A 120 -0.17 -21.06 -4.09
N LEU A 121 0.11 -19.99 -4.84
CA LEU A 121 -0.06 -19.94 -6.29
C LEU A 121 1.30 -19.98 -7.01
N ILE A 122 1.33 -20.59 -8.19
CA ILE A 122 2.59 -20.80 -8.93
C ILE A 122 2.82 -19.71 -9.97
N ARG A 123 1.77 -19.24 -10.63
CA ARG A 123 1.87 -18.23 -11.69
C ARG A 123 2.06 -16.85 -11.07
N GLU A 124 3.08 -16.14 -11.52
CA GLU A 124 3.49 -14.86 -10.93
C GLU A 124 2.36 -13.82 -10.88
N ARG A 125 1.55 -13.75 -11.95
CA ARG A 125 0.39 -12.85 -12.02
C ARG A 125 -0.67 -13.15 -10.93
N ASP A 126 -0.80 -14.42 -10.52
CA ASP A 126 -1.85 -14.90 -9.63
C ASP A 126 -1.36 -14.90 -8.17
N LYS A 127 -0.05 -15.08 -7.92
CA LYS A 127 0.57 -14.99 -6.59
C LYS A 127 0.19 -13.72 -5.86
N GLN A 128 0.38 -12.59 -6.56
CA GLN A 128 0.21 -11.25 -6.01
C GLN A 128 -1.25 -10.77 -6.04
N SER A 129 -2.23 -11.65 -6.32
CA SER A 129 -3.63 -11.24 -6.50
C SER A 129 -4.19 -10.50 -5.28
N VAL A 130 -3.91 -10.98 -4.07
CA VAL A 130 -4.41 -10.35 -2.84
C VAL A 130 -3.72 -9.00 -2.60
N SER A 131 -2.39 -8.94 -2.72
CA SER A 131 -1.63 -7.70 -2.54
C SER A 131 -2.02 -6.63 -3.56
N ARG A 132 -2.22 -7.03 -4.82
CA ARG A 132 -2.71 -6.13 -5.88
C ARG A 132 -4.12 -5.64 -5.61
N ALA A 133 -5.01 -6.49 -5.11
CA ALA A 133 -6.37 -6.07 -4.75
C ALA A 133 -6.37 -5.04 -3.62
N VAL A 134 -5.61 -5.31 -2.54
CA VAL A 134 -5.48 -4.41 -1.40
C VAL A 134 -4.88 -3.05 -1.81
N VAL A 135 -3.78 -3.06 -2.57
CA VAL A 135 -3.15 -1.82 -3.06
C VAL A 135 -4.07 -1.09 -4.02
N ALA A 136 -4.67 -1.78 -4.99
CA ALA A 136 -5.56 -1.15 -5.97
C ALA A 136 -6.76 -0.46 -5.30
N GLU A 137 -7.33 -1.04 -4.23
CA GLU A 137 -8.42 -0.42 -3.51
C GLU A 137 -7.99 0.87 -2.81
N MET A 138 -6.81 0.88 -2.18
CA MET A 138 -6.24 2.11 -1.62
C MET A 138 -6.06 3.18 -2.70
N ILE A 139 -5.57 2.81 -3.89
CA ILE A 139 -5.42 3.77 -5.01
C ILE A 139 -6.76 4.33 -5.47
N GLN A 140 -7.79 3.48 -5.56
CA GLN A 140 -9.15 3.92 -5.89
C GLN A 140 -9.71 4.87 -4.83
N ALA A 141 -9.48 4.58 -3.55
CA ALA A 141 -9.89 5.44 -2.43
C ALA A 141 -9.22 6.81 -2.49
N ILE A 142 -7.93 6.87 -2.81
CA ILE A 142 -7.19 8.12 -2.98
C ILE A 142 -7.74 8.90 -4.20
N LYS A 143 -7.81 8.25 -5.36
CA LYS A 143 -8.12 8.88 -6.64
C LYS A 143 -9.57 9.35 -6.74
N PHE A 144 -10.51 8.51 -6.31
CA PHE A 144 -11.94 8.77 -6.45
C PHE A 144 -12.58 9.27 -5.16
N LYS A 145 -11.80 9.44 -4.08
CA LYS A 145 -12.31 9.80 -2.75
C LYS A 145 -13.43 8.86 -2.30
N CYS A 146 -13.33 7.57 -2.65
CA CYS A 146 -14.29 6.57 -2.21
C CYS A 146 -14.04 6.24 -0.73
N PRO A 147 -15.07 5.78 0.00
CA PRO A 147 -14.96 5.55 1.43
C PRO A 147 -14.08 4.32 1.70
N MET A 148 -12.85 4.54 2.17
CA MET A 148 -12.04 3.52 2.83
C MET A 148 -11.94 3.83 4.32
N HIS A 149 -11.92 2.80 5.17
CA HIS A 149 -11.72 3.01 6.59
C HIS A 149 -10.34 3.66 6.84
N GLU A 150 -10.30 4.77 7.56
CA GLU A 150 -9.10 5.62 7.71
C GLU A 150 -7.85 4.84 8.16
N ALA A 151 -7.99 3.95 9.14
CA ALA A 151 -6.90 3.10 9.61
C ALA A 151 -6.24 2.26 8.50
N ASN A 152 -6.99 1.87 7.46
CA ASN A 152 -6.47 0.99 6.41
C ASN A 152 -5.47 1.70 5.49
N PHE A 153 -5.50 3.04 5.35
CA PHE A 153 -4.47 3.76 4.59
C PHE A 153 -3.09 3.56 5.23
N ILE A 154 -3.02 3.69 6.56
CA ILE A 154 -1.79 3.51 7.33
C ILE A 154 -1.39 2.03 7.33
N THR A 155 -2.34 1.10 7.52
CA THR A 155 -2.06 -0.33 7.46
C THR A 155 -1.46 -0.75 6.11
N ILE A 156 -2.01 -0.26 5.00
CA ILE A 156 -1.51 -0.60 3.66
C ILE A 156 -0.17 0.11 3.38
N ALA A 157 0.04 1.33 3.86
CA ALA A 157 1.34 1.97 3.80
C ALA A 157 2.41 1.16 4.55
N ASN A 158 2.10 0.68 5.76
CA ASN A 158 3.00 -0.18 6.53
C ASN A 158 3.24 -1.54 5.84
N LEU A 159 2.25 -2.08 5.13
CA LEU A 159 2.41 -3.30 4.33
C LEU A 159 3.46 -3.09 3.21
N ILE A 160 3.43 -1.94 2.54
CA ILE A 160 4.41 -1.57 1.51
C ILE A 160 5.79 -1.33 2.12
N LEU A 161 5.86 -0.60 3.23
CA LEU A 161 7.10 -0.29 3.94
C LEU A 161 7.79 -1.56 4.47
N GLN A 162 7.01 -2.54 4.95
CA GLN A 162 7.53 -3.83 5.38
C GLN A 162 8.25 -4.57 4.25
N ASP A 163 7.65 -4.66 3.06
CA ASP A 163 8.29 -5.25 1.89
C ASP A 163 9.56 -4.48 1.47
N ALA A 164 9.61 -3.18 1.81
CA ALA A 164 10.77 -2.35 1.52
C ALA A 164 11.93 -2.53 2.52
N GLY A 165 11.69 -3.19 3.66
CA GLY A 165 12.66 -3.41 4.73
C GLY A 165 12.72 -2.29 5.77
N GLU A 166 11.70 -1.43 5.83
CA GLU A 166 11.61 -0.36 6.83
C GLU A 166 11.03 -0.90 8.16
N ASP A 167 11.43 -0.31 9.30
CA ASP A 167 10.88 -0.73 10.59
C ASP A 167 9.42 -0.29 10.70
N ILE A 168 8.55 -1.28 10.80
CA ILE A 168 7.13 -1.08 11.05
C ILE A 168 6.82 -1.29 12.54
N GLU A 169 5.66 -0.82 12.99
CA GLU A 169 5.18 -0.94 14.39
C GLU A 169 4.82 -2.39 14.80
N MET A 170 5.56 -3.38 14.31
CA MET A 170 5.43 -4.78 14.64
C MET A 170 6.82 -5.41 14.76
N ASN A 171 7.08 -6.09 15.88
CA ASN A 171 8.26 -6.94 16.02
C ASN A 171 8.06 -8.21 15.20
N LEU A 172 8.41 -8.16 13.92
CA LEU A 172 8.42 -9.32 13.03
C LEU A 172 9.80 -9.97 13.05
N GLN A 173 9.87 -11.30 12.92
CA GLN A 173 11.14 -11.94 12.61
C GLN A 173 11.48 -11.66 11.14
N ASP A 174 12.73 -11.25 10.87
CA ASP A 174 13.23 -11.01 9.50
C ASP A 174 12.93 -12.21 8.57
N ASP A 175 12.67 -11.93 7.30
CA ASP A 175 12.36 -12.90 6.23
C ASP A 175 11.03 -13.68 6.34
N GLN A 176 10.17 -13.36 7.32
CA GLN A 176 8.91 -14.10 7.51
C GLN A 176 7.85 -13.77 6.46
N PHE A 177 7.82 -12.53 5.95
CA PHE A 177 6.76 -12.01 5.08
C PHE A 177 7.32 -11.52 3.74
N ASN A 178 6.70 -11.99 2.67
CA ASN A 178 6.93 -11.50 1.31
C ASN A 178 5.55 -11.29 0.70
N THR A 179 5.07 -10.05 0.74
CA THR A 179 3.72 -9.72 0.30
C THR A 179 3.69 -9.24 -1.14
N ALA A 180 4.79 -8.73 -1.68
CA ALA A 180 4.87 -8.09 -2.99
C ALA A 180 3.94 -6.86 -3.15
N ALA A 181 3.50 -6.27 -2.04
CA ALA A 181 2.83 -4.97 -2.00
C ALA A 181 3.73 -3.84 -2.54
N SER A 182 5.05 -3.88 -2.29
CA SER A 182 6.02 -2.96 -2.90
C SER A 182 5.97 -3.03 -4.43
N GLU A 183 5.92 -4.23 -5.02
CA GLU A 183 5.81 -4.36 -6.47
C GLU A 183 4.44 -3.93 -7.00
N ALA A 184 3.38 -4.18 -6.23
CA ALA A 184 2.01 -3.82 -6.60
C ALA A 184 1.77 -2.31 -6.64
N VAL A 185 2.46 -1.51 -5.82
CA VAL A 185 2.26 -0.04 -5.79
C VAL A 185 3.02 0.70 -6.90
N ARG A 186 4.12 0.14 -7.41
CA ARG A 186 5.01 0.80 -8.40
C ARG A 186 4.30 1.38 -9.64
N PRO A 187 3.31 0.70 -10.26
CA PRO A 187 2.59 1.26 -11.40
C PRO A 187 1.82 2.55 -11.08
N PHE A 188 1.48 2.77 -9.80
CA PHE A 188 0.62 3.86 -9.34
C PHE A 188 1.39 5.03 -8.72
N LEU A 189 2.72 4.98 -8.61
CA LEU A 189 3.51 6.04 -7.95
C LEU A 189 3.23 7.44 -8.48
N PHE A 190 3.10 7.57 -9.81
CA PHE A 190 2.76 8.85 -10.44
C PHE A 190 1.38 9.36 -9.99
N GLU A 191 0.38 8.48 -9.98
CA GLU A 191 -0.98 8.83 -9.52
C GLU A 191 -1.00 9.19 -8.04
N ILE A 192 -0.22 8.52 -7.19
CA ILE A 192 -0.18 8.80 -5.75
C ILE A 192 0.48 10.15 -5.49
N LEU A 193 1.52 10.52 -6.26
CA LEU A 193 2.20 11.81 -6.13
C LEU A 193 1.26 12.99 -6.38
N ASP A 194 0.28 12.86 -7.29
CA ASP A 194 -0.72 13.91 -7.55
C ASP A 194 -1.59 14.21 -6.32
N PHE A 195 -1.75 13.24 -5.42
CA PHE A 195 -2.56 13.36 -4.22
C PHE A 195 -1.76 13.42 -2.93
N ILE A 196 -0.42 13.27 -2.98
CA ILE A 196 0.44 13.09 -1.80
C ILE A 196 0.25 14.16 -0.73
N ALA A 197 -0.10 15.38 -1.13
CA ALA A 197 -0.30 16.51 -0.23
C ALA A 197 -1.56 16.42 0.64
N ASP A 198 -2.46 15.49 0.32
CA ASP A 198 -3.70 15.21 1.04
C ASP A 198 -3.65 13.84 1.76
N LEU A 199 -2.48 13.17 1.76
CA LEU A 199 -2.30 11.82 2.32
C LEU A 199 -1.62 11.82 3.68
N HIS A 200 -1.65 10.67 4.36
CA HIS A 200 -0.91 10.46 5.60
C HIS A 200 0.60 10.38 5.36
N VAL A 201 1.39 10.87 6.32
CA VAL A 201 2.87 10.87 6.27
C VAL A 201 3.45 9.48 5.98
N LYS A 202 2.86 8.40 6.54
CA LYS A 202 3.30 7.03 6.28
C LYS A 202 3.18 6.60 4.82
N LEU A 203 2.20 7.14 4.10
CA LEU A 203 2.11 6.88 2.66
C LEU A 203 3.16 7.69 1.90
N ALA A 204 3.41 8.95 2.29
CA ALA A 204 4.50 9.73 1.72
C ALA A 204 5.88 9.05 1.92
N GLU A 205 6.11 8.46 3.10
CA GLU A 205 7.27 7.62 3.42
C GLU A 205 7.38 6.42 2.47
N ALA A 206 6.29 5.66 2.28
CA ALA A 206 6.26 4.52 1.36
C ALA A 206 6.61 4.91 -0.08
N ILE A 207 6.09 6.04 -0.57
CA ILE A 207 6.39 6.55 -1.92
C ILE A 207 7.84 7.01 -2.04
N ALA A 208 8.35 7.73 -1.05
CA ALA A 208 9.74 8.17 -1.03
C ALA A 208 10.70 6.97 -1.06
N VAL A 209 10.43 5.94 -0.27
CA VAL A 209 11.22 4.71 -0.22
C VAL A 209 11.14 4.00 -1.58
N GLU A 210 9.96 3.81 -2.16
CA GLU A 210 9.81 3.15 -3.47
C GLU A 210 10.52 3.90 -4.59
N MET A 211 10.47 5.24 -4.60
CA MET A 211 11.23 6.05 -5.55
C MET A 211 12.75 5.91 -5.35
N SER A 212 13.21 5.71 -4.11
CA SER A 212 14.64 5.58 -3.76
C SER A 212 15.21 4.18 -4.06
N ARG A 213 14.36 3.15 -4.21
CA ARG A 213 14.80 1.76 -4.46
C ARG A 213 15.46 1.55 -5.81
N SER A 214 15.25 2.45 -6.77
CA SER A 214 15.98 2.36 -8.04
C SER A 214 17.47 2.60 -7.78
N ASN A 215 18.33 1.62 -8.08
CA ASN A 215 19.80 1.76 -8.04
C ASN A 215 20.37 2.91 -8.89
N ALA A 216 19.52 3.61 -9.65
CA ALA A 216 19.89 4.85 -10.30
C ALA A 216 19.96 5.97 -9.26
N ARG A 217 21.17 6.27 -8.78
CA ARG A 217 21.51 7.54 -8.12
C ARG A 217 21.41 8.75 -9.09
N ASP A 218 20.61 8.62 -10.14
CA ASP A 218 20.53 9.54 -11.28
C ASP A 218 19.16 10.21 -11.32
N CYS A 219 19.09 11.36 -11.96
CA CYS A 219 17.84 12.10 -12.21
C CYS A 219 16.77 11.32 -13.00
N ARG A 220 17.01 10.07 -13.40
CA ARG A 220 16.05 9.21 -14.13
C ARG A 220 14.75 9.01 -13.36
N THR A 221 14.81 8.84 -12.04
CA THR A 221 13.62 8.68 -11.20
C THR A 221 12.82 9.98 -11.15
N VAL A 222 13.49 11.13 -11.01
CA VAL A 222 12.87 12.45 -11.08
C VAL A 222 12.23 12.67 -12.45
N ILE A 223 12.92 12.40 -13.55
CA ILE A 223 12.37 12.54 -14.91
C ILE A 223 11.15 11.64 -15.12
N ARG A 224 11.13 10.45 -14.51
CA ARG A 224 10.02 9.51 -14.65
C ARG A 224 8.77 9.93 -13.88
N PHE A 225 8.92 10.36 -12.63
CA PHE A 225 7.78 10.57 -11.73
C PHE A 225 7.47 12.05 -11.45
N ILE A 226 8.47 12.93 -11.58
CA ILE A 226 8.39 14.37 -11.27
C ILE A 226 9.10 15.18 -12.38
N PRO A 227 8.72 15.00 -13.66
CA PRO A 227 9.43 15.63 -14.79
C PRO A 227 9.41 17.15 -14.72
N TRP A 228 8.37 17.73 -14.11
CA TRP A 228 8.23 19.17 -13.96
C TRP A 228 9.35 19.78 -13.11
N LEU A 229 9.97 19.03 -12.20
CA LEU A 229 11.08 19.54 -11.39
C LEU A 229 12.26 19.96 -12.27
N MET A 230 12.44 19.34 -13.43
CA MET A 230 13.52 19.67 -14.36
C MET A 230 13.25 20.92 -15.20
N SER A 231 12.05 21.48 -15.15
CA SER A 231 11.59 22.60 -15.99
C SER A 231 10.87 23.67 -15.16
N PRO A 232 11.57 24.34 -14.23
CA PRO A 232 10.98 25.40 -13.42
C PRO A 232 10.48 26.57 -14.30
N PRO A 233 9.36 27.22 -13.92
CA PRO A 233 8.80 28.32 -14.69
C PRO A 233 9.66 29.59 -14.56
N SER A 234 9.76 30.33 -15.67
CA SER A 234 10.43 31.62 -15.73
C SER A 234 9.47 32.76 -15.39
N VAL A 235 9.91 33.70 -14.55
CA VAL A 235 9.15 34.90 -14.16
C VAL A 235 8.70 35.72 -15.37
N THR A 236 9.52 35.78 -16.42
CA THR A 236 9.24 36.61 -17.61
C THR A 236 8.37 35.92 -18.66
N GLN A 237 8.20 34.59 -18.58
CA GLN A 237 7.54 33.77 -19.61
C GLN A 237 6.48 32.82 -19.04
N ALA A 238 6.00 33.07 -17.81
CA ALA A 238 5.07 32.19 -17.14
C ALA A 238 3.70 32.15 -17.83
N ALA A 239 3.20 30.94 -18.05
CA ALA A 239 1.83 30.73 -18.51
C ALA A 239 0.81 31.15 -17.42
N PRO A 240 -0.43 31.51 -17.80
CA PRO A 240 -1.51 31.71 -16.84
C PRO A 240 -1.69 30.45 -15.97
N GLY A 241 -1.78 30.62 -14.65
CA GLY A 241 -1.91 29.51 -13.69
C GLY A 241 -0.57 28.93 -13.20
N ALA A 242 0.56 29.25 -13.84
CA ALA A 242 1.86 28.71 -13.46
C ALA A 242 2.26 29.00 -12.00
N PHE A 243 1.78 30.10 -11.43
CA PHE A 243 1.97 30.40 -10.00
C PHE A 243 1.28 29.37 -9.11
N ALA A 244 0.01 29.07 -9.37
CA ALA A 244 -0.76 28.08 -8.62
C ALA A 244 -0.13 26.69 -8.74
N ASP A 245 0.25 26.30 -9.96
CA ASP A 245 0.88 25.02 -10.24
C ASP A 245 2.23 24.90 -9.54
N SER A 246 3.02 25.98 -9.51
CA SER A 246 4.29 26.02 -8.78
C SER A 246 4.11 25.83 -7.27
N VAL A 247 3.08 26.44 -6.69
CA VAL A 247 2.76 26.24 -5.26
C VAL A 247 2.35 24.80 -5.00
N THR A 248 1.56 24.18 -5.88
CA THR A 248 1.19 22.76 -5.79
C THR A 248 2.43 21.86 -5.89
N ASN A 249 3.32 22.13 -6.84
CA ASN A 249 4.58 21.42 -7.01
C ASN A 249 5.49 21.52 -5.77
N VAL A 250 5.63 22.71 -5.20
CA VAL A 250 6.34 22.95 -3.93
C VAL A 250 5.73 22.10 -2.79
N ARG A 251 4.40 21.99 -2.73
CA ARG A 251 3.73 21.11 -1.75
C ARG A 251 4.04 19.63 -1.98
N VAL A 252 3.96 19.14 -3.22
CA VAL A 252 4.28 17.75 -3.57
C VAL A 252 5.71 17.40 -3.14
N LEU A 253 6.68 18.27 -3.43
CA LEU A 253 8.07 18.06 -3.00
C LEU A 253 8.23 18.10 -1.50
N SER A 254 7.54 19.02 -0.80
CA SER A 254 7.59 19.07 0.66
C SER A 254 7.16 17.73 1.27
N TRP A 255 6.04 17.18 0.79
CA TRP A 255 5.53 15.89 1.28
C TRP A 255 6.45 14.72 0.92
N LEU A 256 7.00 14.69 -0.29
CA LEU A 256 7.94 13.65 -0.69
C LEU A 256 9.22 13.67 0.17
N LEU A 257 9.78 14.85 0.43
CA LEU A 257 10.96 15.01 1.27
C LEU A 257 10.67 14.68 2.73
N LEU A 258 9.50 15.08 3.25
CA LEU A 258 9.05 14.70 4.58
C LEU A 258 8.96 13.17 4.72
N GLY A 259 8.38 12.49 3.72
CA GLY A 259 8.35 11.03 3.65
C GLY A 259 9.76 10.42 3.64
N ALA A 260 10.67 10.96 2.85
CA ALA A 260 12.05 10.50 2.79
C ALA A 260 12.79 10.66 4.12
N LEU A 261 12.53 11.75 4.84
CA LEU A 261 13.09 12.02 6.16
C LEU A 261 12.55 11.11 7.26
N HIS A 262 11.36 10.52 7.05
CA HIS A 262 10.74 9.58 7.99
C HIS A 262 11.22 8.14 7.83
N ALA A 263 11.78 7.78 6.66
CA ALA A 263 12.40 6.47 6.47
C ALA A 263 13.57 6.27 7.45
N ASN A 264 13.94 5.02 7.74
CA ASN A 264 15.05 4.67 8.61
C ASN A 264 16.38 4.61 7.87
N HIS A 265 16.36 4.20 6.60
CA HIS A 265 17.56 4.08 5.79
C HIS A 265 17.82 5.32 4.92
N GLY A 266 18.89 5.27 4.11
CA GLY A 266 19.22 6.32 3.16
C GLY A 266 18.17 6.40 2.05
N CYS A 267 17.09 7.15 2.28
CA CYS A 267 16.01 7.37 1.34
C CYS A 267 16.23 8.70 0.60
N LEU A 268 16.63 8.62 -0.67
CA LEU A 268 16.98 9.79 -1.50
C LEU A 268 16.18 9.82 -2.81
N PRO A 269 14.86 10.09 -2.78
CA PRO A 269 14.01 10.06 -3.98
C PRO A 269 14.30 11.23 -4.94
N VAL A 270 14.87 12.33 -4.42
CA VAL A 270 15.28 13.50 -5.19
C VAL A 270 16.80 13.69 -5.03
N PRO A 271 17.61 13.55 -6.11
CA PRO A 271 19.04 13.78 -6.04
C PRO A 271 19.39 15.21 -5.61
N ILE A 272 20.48 15.40 -4.86
CA ILE A 272 20.91 16.73 -4.36
C ILE A 272 21.25 17.67 -5.52
N GLU A 273 21.63 17.11 -6.68
CA GLU A 273 21.92 17.82 -7.92
C GLU A 273 20.70 18.63 -8.42
N CYS A 274 19.47 18.27 -8.01
CA CYS A 274 18.26 19.03 -8.30
C CYS A 274 18.12 20.33 -7.48
N SER A 275 19.09 20.68 -6.63
CA SER A 275 19.06 21.88 -5.77
C SER A 275 18.80 23.17 -6.56
N GLN A 276 19.43 23.32 -7.74
CA GLN A 276 19.26 24.54 -8.55
C GLN A 276 17.81 24.69 -9.03
N HIS A 277 17.21 23.61 -9.54
CA HIS A 277 15.82 23.62 -9.99
C HIS A 277 14.84 23.90 -8.85
N MET A 278 15.12 23.35 -7.67
CA MET A 278 14.37 23.66 -6.45
C MET A 278 14.42 25.16 -6.13
N ALA A 279 15.62 25.75 -6.17
CA ALA A 279 15.82 27.17 -5.93
C ALA A 279 15.09 28.05 -6.96
N ASP A 280 15.08 27.65 -8.22
CA ASP A 280 14.36 28.36 -9.29
C ASP A 280 12.84 28.38 -9.03
N TYR A 281 12.25 27.26 -8.58
CA TYR A 281 10.84 27.20 -8.16
C TYR A 281 10.55 28.13 -6.98
N ILE A 282 11.41 28.13 -5.96
CA ILE A 282 11.26 29.02 -4.79
C ILE A 282 11.36 30.47 -5.23
N HIS A 283 12.35 30.82 -6.04
CA HIS A 283 12.53 32.18 -6.53
C HIS A 283 11.31 32.65 -7.35
N PHE A 284 10.76 31.79 -8.21
CA PHE A 284 9.54 32.08 -8.95
C PHE A 284 8.34 32.38 -8.03
N VAL A 285 8.12 31.55 -7.00
CA VAL A 285 7.05 31.76 -6.02
C VAL A 285 7.26 33.05 -5.22
N LEU A 286 8.48 33.34 -4.78
CA LEU A 286 8.81 34.57 -4.06
C LEU A 286 8.57 35.82 -4.91
N ALA A 287 9.00 35.79 -6.18
CA ALA A 287 8.85 36.90 -7.11
C ALA A 287 7.37 37.18 -7.44
N GLY A 288 6.56 36.13 -7.62
CA GLY A 288 5.13 36.28 -7.96
C GLY A 288 4.20 36.58 -6.78
N PHE A 289 4.65 36.38 -5.53
CA PHE A 289 3.76 36.41 -4.36
C PHE A 289 3.03 37.75 -4.17
N ALA A 290 3.74 38.87 -4.30
CA ALA A 290 3.18 40.20 -4.06
C ALA A 290 1.94 40.47 -4.93
N ASP A 291 2.00 40.02 -6.19
CA ASP A 291 0.94 40.24 -7.18
C ASP A 291 -0.16 39.18 -7.13
N GLN A 292 0.17 37.95 -6.75
CA GLN A 292 -0.71 36.77 -6.88
C GLN A 292 -1.42 36.39 -5.56
N SER A 293 -0.87 36.79 -4.40
CA SER A 293 -1.31 36.32 -3.06
C SER A 293 -2.80 36.52 -2.74
N LYS A 294 -3.47 37.49 -3.36
CA LYS A 294 -4.88 37.84 -3.08
C LYS A 294 -5.88 37.04 -3.90
N GLN A 295 -5.44 36.19 -4.84
CA GLN A 295 -6.34 35.52 -5.78
C GLN A 295 -7.04 34.29 -5.21
N SER A 296 -6.41 33.57 -4.28
CA SER A 296 -7.01 32.41 -3.62
C SER A 296 -6.29 32.04 -2.32
N VAL A 297 -6.89 31.14 -1.54
CA VAL A 297 -6.29 30.61 -0.30
C VAL A 297 -4.94 29.93 -0.57
N VAL A 298 -4.83 29.18 -1.67
CA VAL A 298 -3.57 28.53 -2.07
C VAL A 298 -2.47 29.55 -2.35
N HIS A 299 -2.82 30.70 -2.92
CA HIS A 299 -1.85 31.75 -3.21
C HIS A 299 -1.45 32.50 -1.94
N MET A 300 -2.37 32.67 -0.99
CA MET A 300 -2.10 33.27 0.31
C MET A 300 -1.09 32.44 1.13
N SER A 301 -1.13 31.11 1.02
CA SER A 301 -0.21 30.20 1.72
C SER A 301 1.10 29.91 0.97
N ALA A 302 1.34 30.54 -0.18
CA ALA A 302 2.49 30.23 -1.04
C ALA A 302 3.85 30.41 -0.34
N LEU A 303 4.04 31.50 0.42
CA LEU A 303 5.29 31.72 1.18
C LEU A 303 5.50 30.67 2.26
N PHE A 304 4.43 30.23 2.92
CA PHE A 304 4.52 29.17 3.93
C PHE A 304 5.08 27.89 3.31
N HIS A 305 4.53 27.47 2.16
CA HIS A 305 5.00 26.27 1.47
C HIS A 305 6.43 26.43 0.94
N ALA A 306 6.80 27.60 0.43
CA ALA A 306 8.16 27.89 -0.03
C ALA A 306 9.18 27.75 1.10
N PHE A 307 8.96 28.41 2.25
CA PHE A 307 9.87 28.32 3.39
C PHE A 307 9.90 26.94 4.01
N HIS A 308 8.76 26.25 4.07
CA HIS A 308 8.70 24.88 4.56
C HIS A 308 9.53 23.93 3.69
N LEU A 309 9.44 24.05 2.36
CA LEU A 309 10.26 23.28 1.44
C LEU A 309 11.75 23.57 1.63
N CYS A 310 12.15 24.83 1.83
CA CYS A 310 13.55 25.17 2.12
C CYS A 310 14.06 24.52 3.42
N GLN A 311 13.26 24.52 4.48
CA GLN A 311 13.60 23.87 5.75
C GLN A 311 13.77 22.36 5.56
N LEU A 312 12.80 21.70 4.91
CA LEU A 312 12.86 20.27 4.63
C LEU A 312 14.06 19.91 3.74
N TRP A 313 14.32 20.70 2.69
CA TRP A 313 15.48 20.48 1.80
C TRP A 313 16.80 20.57 2.56
N THR A 314 16.92 21.51 3.51
CA THR A 314 18.12 21.65 4.34
C THR A 314 18.38 20.38 5.14
N VAL A 315 17.38 19.91 5.91
CA VAL A 315 17.50 18.68 6.72
C VAL A 315 17.72 17.45 5.85
N TYR A 316 17.06 17.40 4.68
CA TYR A 316 17.24 16.33 3.70
C TYR A 316 18.66 16.28 3.15
N CYS A 317 19.27 17.42 2.82
CA CYS A 317 20.67 17.49 2.40
C CYS A 317 21.64 17.07 3.50
N GLU A 318 21.38 17.47 4.75
CA GLU A 318 22.18 17.03 5.92
C GLU A 318 22.12 15.51 6.07
N ARG A 319 20.92 14.92 6.02
CA ARG A 319 20.74 13.47 6.07
C ARG A 319 21.45 12.77 4.90
N ALA A 320 21.33 13.31 3.69
CA ALA A 320 21.99 12.78 2.51
C ALA A 320 23.53 12.79 2.62
N ALA A 321 24.11 13.77 3.32
CA ALA A 321 25.54 13.83 3.58
C ALA A 321 26.01 12.74 4.56
N VAL A 322 25.16 12.30 5.50
CA VAL A 322 25.47 11.21 6.44
C VAL A 322 25.55 9.86 5.74
N PHE A 323 24.74 9.65 4.69
CA PHE A 323 24.70 8.39 3.93
C PHE A 323 25.65 8.36 2.71
N ARG A 324 26.49 9.39 2.51
CA ARG A 324 27.47 9.46 1.43
C ARG A 324 28.80 8.77 1.76
#